data_AF-A0A3N4ZIH1-F1
#
_entry.id   AF-A0A3N4ZIH1-F1
#
_cell.length_a   1.000
_cell.length_b   1.000
_cell.length_c   1.000
_cell.angle_alpha   90.00
_cell.angle_beta   90.00
_cell.angle_gamma   90.00
#
_symmetry.space_group_name_H-M   'P 1'
#
loop_
_entity.id
_entity.type
_entity.pdbx_description
1 polymer ?
#
loop_
_entity_poly.entity_id
_entity_poly.type
_entity_poly.pdbx_seq_one_letter_code
_entity_poly.pdbx_strand_id
1 'polypeptide(L)'
;MSDEGRLVAGRYRLVERIGRGGMGTVWRAEDEELTRHVALKRLHTPPHLSDAEIDTLYERVRREARSAARVVHPNVVVVHDVVDDDGQPCIVMEYVPAGTLADVLDGGRTLPPEEAARIGLGVISAVRAAHTADVLHRDIKPGNVLLGPGGRVVLTDFGIAQTAGTSTLTQTGEMIGSIDFMAPERIRGHKPGPASDLWSLGATLYQAVEGRPPYRRETPMETAYAIAVDPLEPMRKAGSLEPLIEALLSKEPEDRPTAEQTERALRATWSTGPPTEWSSAVPVGPGDDDSTTHHSTAAPSAPPAPTGRSARRRRRGRRRRVLVPVLVVLVAAVTAATLYVSSHRSDRGGADHRTTPTPSASPSPVPDGYHQVHADRLGVSFPVPDGWKPKKQSSDDEVTYTDPTGLAGITIGMVDPAGSHPVGHFKDIEANTKANYSVYRRLRLQETTFRGKPAAVWEFTFQGRARAFRAIDLGYGTAGGREYDIYLSAPETEWSTYRPVFDNVRDGFTEQQR
;
A
#
# COMPACT_ATOMS: atom_id res chain seq x y z
N MET A 1 8.35 -31.56 14.59
CA MET A 1 9.76 -31.80 14.95
C MET A 1 10.50 -30.49 14.74
N SER A 2 11.41 -30.12 15.64
CA SER A 2 12.21 -28.89 15.45
C SER A 2 13.23 -29.15 14.33
N ASP A 3 13.39 -28.21 13.40
CA ASP A 3 14.44 -28.28 12.37
C ASP A 3 15.83 -27.93 12.94
N GLU A 4 15.92 -27.65 14.23
CA GLU A 4 17.18 -27.42 14.96
C GLU A 4 18.15 -28.60 14.80
N GLY A 5 19.40 -28.30 14.48
CA GLY A 5 20.45 -29.27 14.16
C GLY A 5 20.44 -29.76 12.71
N ARG A 6 19.39 -29.48 11.91
CA ARG A 6 19.34 -29.82 10.47
C ARG A 6 20.46 -29.11 9.71
N LEU A 7 21.10 -29.82 8.80
CA LEU A 7 22.10 -29.27 7.90
C LEU A 7 21.45 -28.87 6.57
N VAL A 8 21.52 -27.59 6.24
CA VAL A 8 20.97 -27.01 5.00
C VAL A 8 22.07 -26.90 3.96
N ALA A 9 21.80 -27.35 2.73
CA ALA A 9 22.74 -27.36 1.62
C ALA A 9 24.11 -28.01 1.96
N GLY A 10 24.12 -28.95 2.90
CA GLY A 10 25.34 -29.63 3.35
C GLY A 10 26.35 -28.75 4.12
N ARG A 11 25.99 -27.50 4.48
CA ARG A 11 26.94 -26.52 5.04
C ARG A 11 26.41 -25.71 6.22
N TYR A 12 25.13 -25.34 6.21
CA TYR A 12 24.58 -24.41 7.19
C TYR A 12 23.76 -25.18 8.23
N ARG A 13 24.29 -25.36 9.43
CA ARG A 13 23.58 -26.06 10.52
C ARG A 13 22.64 -25.11 11.24
N LEU A 14 21.35 -25.43 11.27
CA LEU A 14 20.36 -24.61 11.97
C LEU A 14 20.57 -24.72 13.48
N VAL A 15 20.73 -23.59 14.17
CA VAL A 15 21.01 -23.54 15.62
C VAL A 15 19.78 -23.12 16.39
N GLU A 16 19.13 -22.02 16.01
CA GLU A 16 17.91 -21.59 16.69
C GLU A 16 17.03 -20.76 15.75
N ARG A 17 15.73 -20.80 15.96
CA ARG A 17 14.80 -19.97 15.19
C ARG A 17 14.76 -18.57 15.79
N ILE A 18 15.19 -17.58 15.02
CA ILE A 18 15.25 -16.17 15.45
C ILE A 18 14.11 -15.31 14.91
N GLY A 19 13.35 -15.81 13.94
CA GLY A 19 12.18 -15.11 13.42
C GLY A 19 11.25 -16.02 12.64
N ARG A 20 9.95 -15.68 12.62
CA ARG A 20 8.96 -16.32 11.77
C ARG A 20 7.94 -15.26 11.34
N GLY A 21 7.76 -15.10 10.03
CA GLY A 21 6.73 -14.25 9.45
C GLY A 21 6.00 -14.97 8.32
N GLY A 22 5.04 -14.30 7.68
CA GLY A 22 4.24 -14.89 6.60
C GLY A 22 5.03 -15.26 5.34
N MET A 23 6.28 -14.81 5.20
CA MET A 23 7.12 -15.09 4.04
C MET A 23 8.16 -16.19 4.30
N GLY A 24 8.35 -16.62 5.55
CA GLY A 24 9.42 -17.55 5.87
C GLY A 24 9.80 -17.60 7.33
N THR A 25 10.73 -18.52 7.61
CA THR A 25 11.36 -18.69 8.91
C THR A 25 12.82 -18.26 8.81
N VAL A 26 13.28 -17.46 9.76
CA VAL A 26 14.69 -17.07 9.88
C VAL A 26 15.30 -17.83 11.05
N TRP A 27 16.45 -18.45 10.79
CA TRP A 27 17.23 -19.20 11.75
C TRP A 27 18.58 -18.51 11.95
N ARG A 28 19.10 -18.49 13.18
CA ARG A 28 20.55 -18.44 13.35
C ARG A 28 21.07 -19.81 12.97
N ALA A 29 22.06 -19.83 12.08
CA ALA A 29 22.74 -21.02 11.63
C ALA A 29 24.24 -20.86 11.82
N GLU A 30 24.95 -21.98 11.86
CA GLU A 30 26.40 -22.03 11.81
C GLU A 30 26.82 -22.42 10.39
N ASP A 31 27.67 -21.59 9.78
CA ASP A 31 28.37 -21.91 8.55
C ASP A 31 29.56 -22.81 8.92
N GLU A 32 29.46 -24.13 8.70
CA GLU A 32 30.46 -25.10 9.16
C GLU A 32 31.81 -24.96 8.44
N GLU A 33 31.81 -24.40 7.22
CA GLU A 33 33.05 -24.16 6.46
C GLU A 33 33.82 -22.94 6.95
N LEU A 34 33.10 -21.86 7.28
CA LEU A 34 33.71 -20.59 7.73
C LEU A 34 33.70 -20.41 9.26
N THR A 35 33.12 -21.37 9.99
CA THR A 35 33.00 -21.38 11.46
C THR A 35 32.46 -20.04 12.01
N ARG A 36 31.34 -19.57 11.45
CA ARG A 36 30.70 -18.30 11.84
C ARG A 36 29.18 -18.43 11.92
N HIS A 37 28.56 -17.56 12.69
CA HIS A 37 27.10 -17.45 12.70
C HIS A 37 26.58 -16.65 11.51
N VAL A 38 25.51 -17.16 10.90
CA VAL A 38 24.76 -16.52 9.82
C VAL A 38 23.27 -16.55 10.14
N ALA A 39 22.51 -15.64 9.55
CA ALA A 39 21.06 -15.74 9.53
C ALA A 39 20.64 -16.43 8.22
N LEU A 40 19.84 -17.49 8.31
CA LEU A 40 19.34 -18.25 7.17
C LEU A 40 17.82 -18.10 7.11
N LYS A 41 17.34 -17.45 6.04
CA LYS A 41 15.90 -17.30 5.77
C LYS A 41 15.45 -18.37 4.80
N ARG A 42 14.62 -19.29 5.29
CA ARG A 42 13.91 -20.27 4.47
C ARG A 42 12.51 -19.76 4.21
N LEU A 43 12.12 -19.70 2.94
CA LEU A 43 10.78 -19.24 2.57
C LEU A 43 9.71 -20.26 2.99
N HIS A 44 8.46 -19.80 3.13
CA HIS A 44 7.33 -20.71 3.21
C HIS A 44 6.79 -20.92 1.80
N THR A 45 6.53 -22.18 1.44
CA THR A 45 5.87 -22.52 0.18
C THR A 45 4.36 -22.25 0.35
N PRO A 46 3.76 -21.36 -0.44
CA PRO A 46 2.32 -21.15 -0.35
C PRO A 46 1.58 -22.43 -0.80
N PRO A 47 0.62 -22.95 -0.02
CA PRO A 47 0.00 -24.25 -0.28
C PRO A 47 -0.93 -24.27 -1.50
N HIS A 48 -1.25 -23.10 -2.08
CA HIS A 48 -2.24 -22.95 -3.15
C HIS A 48 -1.64 -22.74 -4.54
N LEU A 49 -0.30 -22.71 -4.65
CA LEU A 49 0.38 -22.55 -5.94
C LEU A 49 0.66 -23.92 -6.56
N SER A 50 0.54 -24.00 -7.88
CA SER A 50 1.03 -25.15 -8.66
C SER A 50 2.55 -25.21 -8.67
N ASP A 51 3.12 -26.37 -8.95
CA ASP A 51 4.58 -26.56 -9.00
C ASP A 51 5.27 -25.56 -9.95
N ALA A 52 4.68 -25.28 -11.11
CA ALA A 52 5.20 -24.31 -12.07
C ALA A 52 5.18 -22.86 -11.54
N GLU A 53 4.17 -22.50 -10.74
CA GLU A 53 4.09 -21.19 -10.09
C GLU A 53 5.09 -21.08 -8.94
N ILE A 54 5.32 -22.18 -8.20
CA ILE A 54 6.35 -22.28 -7.15
C ILE A 54 7.74 -22.12 -7.76
N ASP A 55 8.04 -22.79 -8.86
CA ASP A 55 9.33 -22.66 -9.56
C ASP A 55 9.57 -21.23 -10.03
N THR A 56 8.53 -20.60 -10.59
CA THR A 56 8.58 -19.20 -11.03
C THR A 56 8.82 -18.24 -9.85
N LEU A 57 8.20 -18.50 -8.70
CA LEU A 57 8.42 -17.76 -7.47
C LEU A 57 9.86 -17.92 -6.98
N TYR A 58 10.37 -19.15 -6.95
CA TYR A 58 11.73 -19.44 -6.47
C TYR A 58 12.81 -18.84 -7.37
N GLU A 59 12.67 -18.91 -8.69
CA GLU A 59 13.60 -18.24 -9.61
C GLU A 59 13.61 -16.72 -9.40
N ARG A 60 12.44 -16.13 -9.13
CA ARG A 60 12.33 -14.70 -8.82
C ARG A 60 13.03 -14.35 -7.50
N VAL A 61 12.79 -15.15 -6.46
CA VAL A 61 13.45 -15.01 -5.15
C VAL A 61 14.96 -15.04 -5.30
N ARG A 62 15.50 -16.02 -6.05
CA ARG A 62 16.94 -16.13 -6.33
C ARG A 62 17.46 -14.88 -7.01
N ARG A 63 16.77 -14.37 -8.03
CA ARG A 63 17.15 -13.15 -8.76
C ARG A 63 17.12 -11.91 -7.88
N GLU A 64 16.11 -11.75 -7.03
CA GLU A 64 15.96 -10.60 -6.14
C GLU A 64 16.99 -10.62 -5.01
N ALA A 65 17.25 -11.79 -4.41
CA ALA A 65 18.30 -11.96 -3.40
C ALA A 65 19.69 -11.64 -3.96
N ARG A 66 20.02 -12.13 -5.17
CA ARG A 66 21.27 -11.78 -5.88
C ARG A 66 21.36 -10.29 -6.20
N SER A 67 20.24 -9.64 -6.47
CA SER A 67 20.21 -8.20 -6.73
C SER A 67 20.51 -7.41 -5.46
N ALA A 68 19.90 -7.80 -4.33
CA ALA A 68 20.16 -7.22 -3.02
C ALA A 68 21.61 -7.44 -2.55
N ALA A 69 22.22 -8.58 -2.87
CA ALA A 69 23.62 -8.88 -2.53
C ALA A 69 24.64 -7.90 -3.13
N ARG A 70 24.27 -7.12 -4.15
CA ARG A 70 25.13 -6.07 -4.73
C ARG A 70 25.25 -4.83 -3.84
N VAL A 71 24.35 -4.66 -2.87
CA VAL A 71 24.32 -3.49 -2.00
C VAL A 71 25.23 -3.72 -0.80
N VAL A 72 26.42 -3.11 -0.83
CA VAL A 72 27.37 -3.14 0.29
C VAL A 72 27.31 -1.81 1.04
N HIS A 73 26.70 -1.82 2.22
CA HIS A 73 26.55 -0.62 3.04
C HIS A 73 26.38 -0.98 4.53
N PRO A 74 26.94 -0.21 5.49
CA PRO A 74 26.88 -0.54 6.93
C PRO A 74 25.46 -0.63 7.51
N ASN A 75 24.49 0.05 6.90
CA ASN A 75 23.08 0.03 7.28
C ASN A 75 22.21 -0.94 6.46
N VAL A 76 22.80 -1.79 5.62
CA VAL A 76 22.10 -2.83 4.84
C VAL A 76 22.60 -4.19 5.30
N VAL A 77 21.70 -5.15 5.52
CA VAL A 77 22.10 -6.52 5.84
C VAL A 77 22.88 -7.12 4.68
N VAL A 78 24.03 -7.72 4.94
CA VAL A 78 24.83 -8.35 3.89
C VAL A 78 24.21 -9.71 3.53
N VAL A 79 23.90 -9.94 2.26
CA VAL A 79 23.55 -11.27 1.75
C VAL A 79 24.85 -11.99 1.40
N HIS A 80 25.14 -13.09 2.08
CA HIS A 80 26.36 -13.88 1.88
C HIS A 80 26.20 -14.91 0.76
N ASP A 81 25.03 -15.54 0.66
CA ASP A 81 24.81 -16.64 -0.27
C ASP A 81 23.31 -16.85 -0.54
N VAL A 82 22.99 -17.58 -1.62
CA VAL A 82 21.66 -18.10 -1.91
C VAL A 82 21.81 -19.57 -2.29
N VAL A 83 21.33 -20.45 -1.42
CA VAL A 83 21.47 -21.90 -1.57
C VAL A 83 20.11 -22.57 -1.71
N ASP A 84 20.09 -23.81 -2.21
CA ASP A 84 18.88 -24.61 -2.31
C ASP A 84 18.85 -25.72 -1.25
N ASP A 85 17.68 -25.95 -0.67
CA ASP A 85 17.38 -27.01 0.28
C ASP A 85 16.11 -27.73 -0.19
N ASP A 86 16.23 -28.98 -0.65
CA ASP A 86 15.12 -29.72 -1.27
C ASP A 86 14.39 -28.93 -2.39
N GLY A 87 15.15 -28.16 -3.18
CA GLY A 87 14.62 -27.31 -4.27
C GLY A 87 14.07 -25.95 -3.83
N GLN A 88 13.98 -25.70 -2.51
CA GLN A 88 13.55 -24.43 -1.94
C GLN A 88 14.73 -23.47 -1.72
N PRO A 89 14.67 -22.22 -2.22
CA PRO A 89 15.73 -21.25 -2.01
C PRO A 89 15.79 -20.79 -0.54
N CYS A 90 17.00 -20.84 0.01
CA CYS A 90 17.38 -20.32 1.31
C CYS A 90 18.35 -19.14 1.11
N ILE A 91 18.08 -18.02 1.78
CA ILE A 91 18.91 -16.82 1.70
C ILE A 91 19.79 -16.78 2.94
N VAL A 92 21.10 -16.81 2.75
CA VAL A 92 22.10 -16.75 3.82
C VAL A 92 22.59 -15.31 3.92
N MET A 93 22.50 -14.72 5.11
CA MET A 93 22.78 -13.32 5.36
C MET A 93 23.56 -13.12 6.67
N GLU A 94 24.10 -11.92 6.84
CA GLU A 94 24.74 -11.47 8.08
C GLU A 94 23.82 -11.73 9.27
N TYR A 95 24.33 -12.44 10.28
CA TYR A 95 23.65 -12.52 11.56
C TYR A 95 23.93 -11.26 12.36
N VAL A 96 22.90 -10.45 12.58
CA VAL A 96 22.97 -9.25 13.43
C VAL A 96 22.31 -9.60 14.78
N PRO A 97 23.06 -9.66 15.90
CA PRO A 97 22.49 -9.95 17.21
C PRO A 97 21.75 -8.72 17.77
N ALA A 98 20.56 -8.46 17.24
CA ALA A 98 19.79 -7.26 17.46
C ALA A 98 18.28 -7.55 17.52
N GLY A 99 17.56 -6.78 18.34
CA GLY A 99 16.10 -6.68 18.26
C GLY A 99 15.68 -5.78 17.09
N THR A 100 14.42 -5.88 16.70
CA THR A 100 13.82 -5.02 15.68
C THR A 100 13.28 -3.71 16.29
N LEU A 101 13.08 -2.69 15.46
CA LEU A 101 12.33 -1.50 15.87
C LEU A 101 10.88 -1.87 16.26
N ALA A 102 10.29 -2.91 15.65
CA ALA A 102 8.97 -3.39 16.07
C ALA A 102 8.97 -3.87 17.52
N ASP A 103 10.01 -4.59 17.96
CA ASP A 103 10.15 -5.05 19.34
C ASP A 103 10.23 -3.87 20.30
N VAL A 104 10.93 -2.79 19.91
CA VAL A 104 11.01 -1.55 20.70
C VAL A 104 9.66 -0.83 20.79
N LEU A 105 8.88 -0.82 19.71
CA LEU A 105 7.58 -0.15 19.64
C LEU A 105 6.42 -1.00 20.16
N ASP A 106 6.68 -2.25 20.55
CA ASP A 106 5.67 -3.16 21.05
C ASP A 106 4.89 -2.57 22.24
N GLY A 107 3.61 -2.91 22.33
CA GLY A 107 2.68 -2.35 23.33
C GLY A 107 2.32 -0.88 23.13
N GLY A 108 2.56 -0.32 21.93
CA GLY A 108 2.25 1.09 21.62
C GLY A 108 3.26 2.08 22.21
N ARG A 109 4.48 1.61 22.49
CA ARG A 109 5.59 2.45 22.95
C ARG A 109 5.98 3.45 21.86
N THR A 110 6.48 4.60 22.29
CA THR A 110 6.88 5.70 21.41
C THR A 110 8.31 6.12 21.70
N LEU A 111 9.03 6.54 20.67
CA LEU A 111 10.35 7.12 20.75
C LEU A 111 10.28 8.65 20.73
N PRO A 112 11.22 9.35 21.40
CA PRO A 112 11.36 10.79 21.22
C PRO A 112 11.72 11.10 19.75
N PRO A 113 11.32 12.27 19.22
CA PRO A 113 11.57 12.66 17.82
C PRO A 113 13.04 12.57 17.42
N GLU A 114 13.96 12.90 18.33
CA GLU A 114 15.39 12.81 18.09
C GLU A 114 15.80 11.36 17.81
N GLU A 115 15.43 10.42 18.69
CA GLU A 115 15.81 9.02 18.52
C GLU A 115 15.17 8.40 17.27
N ALA A 116 13.91 8.76 16.97
CA ALA A 116 13.28 8.39 15.71
C ALA A 116 14.04 8.96 14.50
N ALA A 117 14.57 10.18 14.59
CA ALA A 117 15.38 10.79 13.53
C ALA A 117 16.72 10.07 13.35
N ARG A 118 17.40 9.67 14.44
CA ARG A 118 18.64 8.89 14.41
C ARG A 118 18.45 7.55 13.70
N ILE A 119 17.36 6.85 14.02
CA ILE A 119 17.01 5.60 13.37
C ILE A 119 16.66 5.84 11.89
N GLY A 120 15.88 6.88 11.61
CA GLY A 120 15.56 7.33 10.25
C GLY A 120 16.81 7.62 9.42
N LEU A 121 17.87 8.17 10.00
CA LEU A 121 19.16 8.39 9.31
C LEU A 121 19.82 7.09 8.87
N GLY A 122 19.77 6.06 9.71
CA GLY A 122 20.27 4.73 9.34
C GLY A 122 19.46 4.13 8.19
N VAL A 123 18.13 4.21 8.27
CA VAL A 123 17.23 3.67 7.23
C VAL A 123 17.40 4.42 5.92
N ILE A 124 17.41 5.75 5.91
CA ILE A 124 17.56 6.52 4.66
C ILE A 124 18.94 6.30 4.02
N SER A 125 20.00 6.12 4.82
CA SER A 125 21.33 5.79 4.29
C SER A 125 21.32 4.43 3.57
N ALA A 126 20.64 3.44 4.15
CA ALA A 126 20.44 2.13 3.53
C ALA A 126 19.64 2.22 2.22
N VAL A 127 18.54 2.98 2.23
CA VAL A 127 17.68 3.19 1.05
C VAL A 127 18.45 3.86 -0.08
N ARG A 128 19.25 4.90 0.21
CA ARG A 128 20.09 5.58 -0.79
C ARG A 128 21.12 4.64 -1.42
N ALA A 129 21.77 3.81 -0.61
CA ALA A 129 22.71 2.80 -1.11
C ALA A 129 22.02 1.79 -2.03
N ALA A 130 20.82 1.33 -1.67
CA ALA A 130 20.05 0.41 -2.49
C ALA A 130 19.60 1.05 -3.82
N HIS A 131 19.05 2.27 -3.77
CA HIS A 131 18.59 3.00 -4.96
C HIS A 131 19.74 3.29 -5.94
N THR A 132 20.95 3.56 -5.42
CA THR A 132 22.16 3.74 -6.25
C THR A 132 22.53 2.45 -7.01
N ALA A 133 22.20 1.29 -6.45
CA ALA A 133 22.39 -0.02 -7.07
C ALA A 133 21.17 -0.50 -7.89
N ASP A 134 20.19 0.38 -8.16
CA ASP A 134 18.91 0.08 -8.83
C ASP A 134 18.08 -1.00 -8.12
N VAL A 135 18.14 -1.03 -6.78
CA VAL A 135 17.38 -1.94 -5.92
C VAL A 135 16.39 -1.15 -5.08
N LEU A 136 15.10 -1.48 -5.17
CA LEU A 136 14.06 -0.98 -4.28
C LEU A 136 13.86 -1.92 -3.10
N HIS A 137 13.55 -1.39 -1.92
CA HIS A 137 13.32 -2.22 -0.74
C HIS A 137 11.91 -2.84 -0.72
N ARG A 138 10.86 -2.04 -0.99
CA ARG A 138 9.45 -2.48 -1.07
C ARG A 138 8.82 -3.02 0.22
N ASP A 139 9.51 -3.00 1.35
CA ASP A 139 8.98 -3.54 2.63
C ASP A 139 9.60 -2.84 3.85
N ILE A 140 9.78 -1.52 3.78
CA ILE A 140 10.31 -0.78 4.92
C ILE A 140 9.22 -0.70 5.98
N LYS A 141 9.51 -1.25 7.15
CA LYS A 141 8.62 -1.24 8.33
C LYS A 141 9.45 -1.50 9.59
N PRO A 142 8.94 -1.21 10.81
CA PRO A 142 9.67 -1.45 12.05
C PRO A 142 10.25 -2.86 12.21
N GLY A 143 9.54 -3.90 11.74
CA GLY A 143 10.01 -5.29 11.82
C GLY A 143 11.24 -5.61 10.96
N ASN A 144 11.54 -4.76 9.97
CA ASN A 144 12.67 -4.93 9.05
C ASN A 144 13.84 -3.98 9.38
N VAL A 145 13.76 -3.25 10.51
CA VAL A 145 14.82 -2.36 10.99
C VAL A 145 15.43 -2.96 12.25
N LEU A 146 16.64 -3.49 12.15
CA LEU A 146 17.39 -4.05 13.27
C LEU A 146 18.18 -2.96 14.00
N LEU A 147 18.16 -3.01 15.32
CA LEU A 147 18.84 -2.08 16.22
C LEU A 147 19.98 -2.82 16.94
N GLY A 148 21.15 -2.81 16.32
CA GLY A 148 22.35 -3.47 16.82
C GLY A 148 23.10 -2.69 17.90
N PRO A 149 24.10 -3.34 18.52
CA PRO A 149 24.92 -2.73 19.56
C PRO A 149 25.62 -1.47 19.06
N GLY A 150 25.89 -0.54 19.98
CA GLY A 150 26.52 0.75 19.65
C GLY A 150 25.64 1.68 18.79
N GLY A 151 24.32 1.44 18.74
CA GLY A 151 23.38 2.25 17.97
C GLY A 151 23.37 1.95 16.46
N ARG A 152 23.97 0.84 16.01
CA ARG A 152 23.95 0.44 14.61
C ARG A 152 22.52 0.16 14.16
N VAL A 153 22.10 0.77 13.05
CA VAL A 153 20.79 0.52 12.43
C VAL A 153 21.03 -0.31 11.17
N VAL A 154 20.34 -1.43 11.00
CA VAL A 154 20.49 -2.28 9.81
C VAL A 154 19.12 -2.57 9.22
N LEU A 155 18.95 -2.25 7.94
CA LEU A 155 17.76 -2.55 7.17
C LEU A 155 17.91 -3.94 6.54
N THR A 156 16.95 -4.81 6.80
CA THR A 156 16.91 -6.21 6.34
C THR A 156 15.66 -6.48 5.51
N ASP A 157 15.56 -7.67 4.91
CA ASP A 157 14.36 -8.13 4.20
C ASP A 157 13.93 -7.21 3.05
N PHE A 158 14.89 -6.86 2.18
CA PHE A 158 14.61 -6.36 0.84
C PHE A 158 13.58 -7.29 0.21
N GLY A 159 12.56 -6.72 -0.46
CA GLY A 159 11.27 -7.34 -0.78
C GLY A 159 11.27 -8.51 -1.77
N ILE A 160 12.17 -9.47 -1.55
CA ILE A 160 12.52 -10.68 -2.31
C ILE A 160 11.29 -11.58 -2.58
N ALA A 161 10.18 -11.36 -1.85
CA ALA A 161 8.93 -12.11 -1.98
C ALA A 161 7.68 -11.26 -2.30
N GLN A 162 7.76 -9.92 -2.28
CA GLN A 162 6.58 -9.06 -2.49
C GLN A 162 6.24 -8.81 -3.97
N THR A 163 7.10 -9.28 -4.87
CA THR A 163 6.85 -9.19 -6.31
C THR A 163 6.09 -10.41 -6.82
N ALA A 164 5.48 -11.25 -5.97
CA ALA A 164 4.52 -12.22 -6.47
C ALA A 164 3.38 -11.44 -7.14
N GLY A 165 3.10 -11.72 -8.42
CA GLY A 165 1.97 -11.14 -9.16
C GLY A 165 0.60 -11.62 -8.63
N THR A 166 0.56 -12.10 -7.38
CA THR A 166 -0.65 -12.38 -6.64
C THR A 166 -1.08 -11.08 -5.96
N SER A 167 -2.27 -10.63 -6.34
CA SER A 167 -2.99 -9.50 -5.74
C SER A 167 -2.75 -9.49 -4.22
N THR A 168 -2.00 -8.49 -3.77
CA THR A 168 -1.26 -8.48 -2.50
C THR A 168 -2.17 -8.24 -1.31
N LEU A 169 -3.47 -8.58 -1.41
CA LEU A 169 -4.44 -8.18 -0.41
C LEU A 169 -5.27 -9.33 0.18
N THR A 170 -5.42 -10.47 -0.48
CA THR A 170 -6.55 -11.34 -0.09
C THR A 170 -6.35 -12.83 -0.40
N GLN A 171 -5.88 -13.61 0.59
CA GLN A 171 -6.38 -14.98 0.80
C GLN A 171 -6.01 -15.62 2.15
N THR A 172 -4.91 -15.22 2.82
CA THR A 172 -4.46 -15.96 4.03
C THR A 172 -4.48 -15.17 5.34
N GLY A 173 -4.85 -13.88 5.34
CA GLY A 173 -4.71 -13.07 6.56
C GLY A 173 -3.24 -12.91 7.03
N GLU A 174 -2.26 -13.45 6.30
CA GLU A 174 -0.84 -13.34 6.66
C GLU A 174 -0.24 -11.99 6.28
N MET A 175 -1.00 -11.16 5.54
CA MET A 175 -0.66 -9.77 5.23
C MET A 175 -1.40 -8.75 6.12
N ILE A 176 -1.87 -9.16 7.31
CA ILE A 176 -2.62 -8.30 8.23
C ILE A 176 -1.74 -7.17 8.86
N GLY A 177 -0.42 -7.15 8.68
CA GLY A 177 0.46 -6.12 9.27
C GLY A 177 1.39 -5.34 8.31
N SER A 178 1.56 -5.78 7.06
CA SER A 178 2.47 -5.10 6.11
C SER A 178 1.79 -3.94 5.37
N ILE A 179 0.46 -3.97 5.30
CA ILE A 179 -0.31 -2.97 4.57
C ILE A 179 -0.17 -1.57 5.16
N ASP A 180 0.03 -1.46 6.48
CA ASP A 180 0.15 -0.21 7.22
C ASP A 180 1.29 0.71 6.74
N PHE A 181 2.28 0.14 6.03
CA PHE A 181 3.45 0.84 5.50
C PHE A 181 3.48 0.88 3.97
N MET A 182 2.46 0.32 3.31
CA MET A 182 2.38 0.26 1.85
C MET A 182 2.01 1.65 1.30
N ALA A 183 2.68 2.06 0.22
CA ALA A 183 2.41 3.34 -0.44
C ALA A 183 1.09 3.30 -1.25
N PRO A 184 0.35 4.43 -1.37
CA PRO A 184 -0.94 4.48 -2.07
C PRO A 184 -0.88 3.97 -3.51
N GLU A 185 0.19 4.30 -4.24
CA GLU A 185 0.40 3.84 -5.61
C GLU A 185 0.50 2.31 -5.73
N ARG A 186 1.02 1.63 -4.71
CA ARG A 186 1.08 0.16 -4.67
C ARG A 186 -0.28 -0.46 -4.41
N ILE A 187 -1.08 0.17 -3.53
CA ILE A 187 -2.46 -0.26 -3.27
C ILE A 187 -3.32 -0.11 -4.53
N ARG A 188 -3.06 0.94 -5.33
CA ARG A 188 -3.69 1.18 -6.64
C ARG A 188 -3.15 0.27 -7.76
N GLY A 189 -2.20 -0.63 -7.47
CA GLY A 189 -1.61 -1.55 -8.46
C GLY A 189 -0.60 -0.90 -9.41
N HIS A 190 -0.19 0.35 -9.18
CA HIS A 190 0.85 0.98 -9.98
C HIS A 190 2.24 0.42 -9.65
N LYS A 191 3.16 0.50 -10.61
CA LYS A 191 4.54 0.05 -10.43
C LYS A 191 5.23 0.92 -9.37
N PRO A 192 5.74 0.35 -8.25
CA PRO A 192 6.43 1.12 -7.24
C PRO A 192 7.77 1.66 -7.76
N GLY A 193 8.12 2.87 -7.31
CA GLY A 193 9.40 3.52 -7.56
C GLY A 193 10.12 3.88 -6.25
N PRO A 194 11.27 4.59 -6.32
CA PRO A 194 12.01 5.05 -5.15
C PRO A 194 11.16 5.80 -4.11
N ALA A 195 10.19 6.58 -4.57
CA ALA A 195 9.27 7.33 -3.71
C ALA A 195 8.37 6.44 -2.83
N SER A 196 8.13 5.18 -3.23
CA SER A 196 7.36 4.23 -2.43
C SER A 196 8.11 3.82 -1.16
N ASP A 197 9.43 3.65 -1.23
CA ASP A 197 10.27 3.37 -0.06
C ASP A 197 10.29 4.57 0.91
N LEU A 198 10.25 5.80 0.38
CA LEU A 198 10.18 7.02 1.18
C LEU A 198 8.85 7.16 1.93
N TRP A 199 7.73 6.77 1.31
CA TRP A 199 6.45 6.65 2.01
C TRP A 199 6.53 5.66 3.17
N SER A 200 7.08 4.47 2.92
CA SER A 200 7.21 3.43 3.94
C SER A 200 8.12 3.86 5.10
N LEU A 201 9.18 4.63 4.83
CA LEU A 201 9.97 5.31 5.87
C LEU A 201 9.12 6.32 6.66
N GLY A 202 8.31 7.15 5.98
CA GLY A 202 7.38 8.08 6.62
C GLY A 202 6.41 7.39 7.57
N ALA A 203 5.81 6.27 7.15
CA ALA A 203 4.91 5.47 7.97
C ALA A 203 5.64 4.81 9.16
N THR A 204 6.88 4.37 8.95
CA THR A 204 7.74 3.82 10.02
C THR A 204 8.07 4.88 11.07
N LEU A 205 8.43 6.09 10.65
CA LEU A 205 8.70 7.21 11.55
C LEU A 205 7.45 7.68 12.28
N TYR A 206 6.31 7.75 11.59
CA TYR A 206 5.02 8.06 12.21
C TYR A 206 4.71 7.08 13.35
N GLN A 207 4.81 5.77 13.09
CA GLN A 207 4.57 4.79 14.15
C GLN A 207 5.57 4.92 15.28
N ALA A 208 6.84 5.20 14.99
CA ALA A 208 7.86 5.35 16.02
C ALA A 208 7.50 6.46 17.02
N VAL A 209 6.93 7.58 16.56
CA VAL A 209 6.60 8.72 17.42
C VAL A 209 5.17 8.69 17.98
N GLU A 210 4.20 8.16 17.24
CA GLU A 210 2.78 8.12 17.66
C GLU A 210 2.37 6.78 18.31
N GLY A 211 3.16 5.72 18.15
CA GLY A 211 2.92 4.39 18.75
C GLY A 211 1.96 3.50 17.95
N ARG A 212 1.41 4.01 16.85
CA ARG A 212 0.53 3.29 15.91
C ARG A 212 0.79 3.75 14.48
N PRO A 213 0.53 2.92 13.46
CA PRO A 213 0.65 3.35 12.07
C PRO A 213 -0.37 4.46 11.71
N PRO A 214 -0.09 5.25 10.66
CA PRO A 214 -0.87 6.45 10.34
C PRO A 214 -2.32 6.18 9.91
N TYR A 215 -2.57 5.06 9.23
CA TYR A 215 -3.86 4.79 8.58
C TYR A 215 -4.53 3.49 9.03
N ARG A 216 -4.05 2.86 10.13
CA ARG A 216 -4.57 1.58 10.59
C ARG A 216 -6.08 1.66 10.90
N ARG A 217 -6.82 0.65 10.44
CA ARG A 217 -8.26 0.42 10.68
C ARG A 217 -8.50 -1.00 11.18
N GLU A 218 -9.76 -1.37 11.41
CA GLU A 218 -10.13 -2.69 11.92
C GLU A 218 -9.84 -3.79 10.89
N THR A 219 -10.00 -3.49 9.60
CA THR A 219 -9.72 -4.44 8.52
C THR A 219 -8.57 -3.98 7.61
N PRO A 220 -7.84 -4.92 6.96
CA PRO A 220 -6.85 -4.58 5.95
C PRO A 220 -7.45 -3.77 4.80
N MET A 221 -8.67 -4.08 4.35
CA MET A 221 -9.31 -3.37 3.24
C MET A 221 -9.63 -1.91 3.61
N GLU A 222 -10.15 -1.66 4.82
CA GLU A 222 -10.34 -0.30 5.33
C GLU A 222 -9.01 0.44 5.50
N THR A 223 -7.96 -0.25 5.93
CA THR A 223 -6.61 0.32 6.05
C THR A 223 -6.07 0.70 4.66
N ALA A 224 -6.26 -0.15 3.66
CA ALA A 224 -5.89 0.13 2.26
C ALA A 224 -6.60 1.38 1.74
N TYR A 225 -7.90 1.46 2.02
CA TYR A 225 -8.74 2.58 1.65
C TYR A 225 -8.28 3.88 2.33
N ALA A 226 -8.05 3.85 3.65
CA ALA A 226 -7.53 4.99 4.41
C ALA A 226 -6.17 5.47 3.87
N ILE A 227 -5.27 4.55 3.53
CA ILE A 227 -4.01 4.89 2.87
C ILE A 227 -4.27 5.57 1.52
N ALA A 228 -5.25 5.11 0.74
CA ALA A 228 -5.53 5.67 -0.57
C ALA A 228 -6.17 7.06 -0.54
N VAL A 229 -7.04 7.35 0.44
CA VAL A 229 -7.90 8.55 0.41
C VAL A 229 -7.96 9.38 1.69
N ASP A 230 -7.75 8.80 2.88
CA ASP A 230 -7.93 9.53 4.12
C ASP A 230 -6.82 10.57 4.30
N PRO A 231 -7.12 11.76 4.85
CA PRO A 231 -6.10 12.69 5.27
C PRO A 231 -5.26 12.09 6.41
N LEU A 232 -4.00 12.51 6.51
CA LEU A 232 -3.17 12.19 7.65
C LEU A 232 -3.75 12.82 8.92
N GLU A 233 -3.88 12.04 9.99
CA GLU A 233 -4.31 12.56 11.29
C GLU A 233 -3.22 13.46 11.89
N PRO A 234 -3.60 14.55 12.60
CA PRO A 234 -2.62 15.41 13.26
C PRO A 234 -1.76 14.63 14.26
N MET A 235 -0.44 14.75 14.13
CA MET A 235 0.52 14.17 15.07
C MET A 235 0.53 14.94 16.39
N ARG A 236 0.76 14.24 17.49
CA ARG A 236 0.79 14.83 18.85
C ARG A 236 2.18 14.79 19.46
N LYS A 237 3.00 13.83 19.05
CA LYS A 237 4.31 13.52 19.65
C LYS A 237 5.47 13.72 18.67
N ALA A 238 5.19 13.96 17.39
CA ALA A 238 6.21 14.07 16.35
C ALA A 238 7.17 15.27 16.50
N GLY A 239 6.76 16.35 17.18
CA GLY A 239 7.63 17.50 17.44
C GLY A 239 8.25 18.05 16.15
N SER A 240 9.58 18.21 16.12
CA SER A 240 10.29 18.72 14.93
C SER A 240 10.31 17.76 13.74
N LEU A 241 9.94 16.48 13.91
CA LEU A 241 9.80 15.54 12.79
C LEU A 241 8.48 15.70 12.03
N GLU A 242 7.48 16.35 12.60
CA GLU A 242 6.14 16.46 12.02
C GLU A 242 6.15 16.90 10.54
N PRO A 243 6.83 18.00 10.14
CA PRO A 243 6.79 18.45 8.75
C PRO A 243 7.42 17.46 7.76
N LEU A 244 8.43 16.70 8.21
CA LEU A 244 9.05 15.68 7.38
C LEU A 244 8.14 14.46 7.20
N ILE A 245 7.52 13.99 8.28
CA ILE A 245 6.60 12.85 8.25
C ILE A 245 5.40 13.19 7.36
N GLU A 246 4.82 14.39 7.48
CA GLU A 246 3.75 14.85 6.60
C GLU A 246 4.17 14.83 5.12
N ALA A 247 5.36 15.34 4.80
CA ALA A 247 5.86 15.39 3.42
C ALA A 247 6.15 13.99 2.84
N LEU A 248 6.67 13.05 3.65
CA LEU A 248 6.90 11.66 3.24
C LEU A 248 5.59 10.91 2.99
N LEU A 249 4.53 11.27 3.73
CA LEU A 249 3.19 10.69 3.63
C LEU A 249 2.26 11.45 2.65
N SER A 250 2.84 12.22 1.71
CA SER A 250 2.12 12.77 0.56
C SER A 250 1.60 11.64 -0.34
N LYS A 251 0.30 11.69 -0.68
CA LYS A 251 -0.37 10.62 -1.44
C LYS A 251 0.22 10.45 -2.84
N GLU A 252 0.50 11.57 -3.51
CA GLU A 252 1.14 11.58 -4.83
C GLU A 252 2.67 11.41 -4.68
N PRO A 253 3.29 10.43 -5.37
CA PRO A 253 4.73 10.14 -5.22
C PRO A 253 5.65 11.32 -5.53
N GLU A 254 5.28 12.18 -6.48
CA GLU A 254 6.04 13.36 -6.91
C GLU A 254 6.08 14.49 -5.88
N ASP A 255 5.14 14.50 -4.92
CA ASP A 255 5.08 15.51 -3.86
C ASP A 255 5.95 15.13 -2.65
N ARG A 256 6.53 13.92 -2.64
CA ARG A 256 7.40 13.43 -1.58
C ARG A 256 8.81 14.02 -1.73
N PRO A 257 9.52 14.31 -0.62
CA PRO A 257 10.90 14.77 -0.69
C PRO A 257 11.82 13.69 -1.31
N THR A 258 12.94 14.09 -1.90
CA THR A 258 13.97 13.13 -2.32
C THR A 258 14.67 12.49 -1.12
N ALA A 259 15.45 11.44 -1.35
CA ALA A 259 16.23 10.80 -0.29
C ALA A 259 17.26 11.76 0.35
N GLU A 260 17.89 12.63 -0.45
CA GLU A 260 18.82 13.67 0.03
C GLU A 260 18.12 14.76 0.84
N GLN A 261 16.90 15.16 0.44
CA GLN A 261 16.09 16.10 1.20
C GLN A 261 15.67 15.50 2.54
N THR A 262 15.26 14.24 2.53
CA THR A 262 14.88 13.46 3.72
C THR A 262 16.04 13.34 4.71
N GLU A 263 17.23 12.96 4.24
CA GLU A 263 18.42 12.87 5.09
C GLU A 263 18.76 14.22 5.75
N ARG A 264 18.74 15.32 4.98
CA ARG A 264 19.00 16.66 5.54
C ARG A 264 18.00 17.05 6.62
N ALA A 265 16.71 16.76 6.42
CA ALA A 265 15.67 17.05 7.42
C ALA A 265 15.84 16.21 8.70
N LEU A 266 16.19 14.93 8.55
CA LEU A 266 16.48 14.05 9.70
C LEU A 266 17.71 14.52 10.48
N ARG A 267 18.80 14.92 9.80
CA ARG A 267 20.01 15.46 10.45
C ARG A 267 19.72 16.74 11.23
N ALA A 268 18.90 17.63 10.67
CA ALA A 268 18.50 18.86 11.34
C ALA A 268 17.77 18.56 12.66
N THR A 269 16.88 17.56 12.66
CA THR A 269 16.14 17.15 13.86
C THR A 269 17.03 16.49 14.91
N TRP A 270 17.94 15.60 14.49
CA TRP A 270 18.87 14.94 15.41
C TRP A 270 19.84 15.91 16.08
N SER A 271 20.25 16.97 15.37
CA SER A 271 21.24 17.93 15.88
C SER A 271 20.67 18.92 16.89
N THR A 272 19.34 18.98 17.08
CA THR A 272 18.67 19.97 17.94
C THR A 272 18.30 19.47 19.34
N GLY A 273 18.62 18.23 19.71
CA GLY A 273 18.31 17.67 21.04
C GLY A 273 19.53 17.41 21.92
N PRO A 274 19.38 17.38 23.26
CA PRO A 274 20.45 16.93 24.16
C PRO A 274 20.71 15.43 23.96
N PRO A 275 21.98 14.95 23.94
CA PRO A 275 22.27 13.52 23.82
C PRO A 275 21.68 12.78 25.02
N THR A 276 20.66 11.96 24.80
CA THR A 276 20.17 11.05 25.83
C THR A 276 20.90 9.74 25.67
N GLU A 277 21.89 9.49 26.54
CA GLU A 277 22.55 8.20 26.65
C GLU A 277 21.54 7.15 27.10
N TRP A 278 21.19 6.22 26.22
CA TRP A 278 20.46 5.02 26.63
C TRP A 278 21.46 4.05 27.25
N SER A 279 21.47 3.97 28.58
CA SER A 279 22.16 2.92 29.31
C SER A 279 21.56 1.56 28.97
N SER A 280 22.31 0.76 28.22
CA SER A 280 22.07 -0.67 28.06
C SER A 280 22.31 -1.38 29.40
N ALA A 281 21.28 -1.47 30.25
CA ALA A 281 21.30 -2.33 31.42
C ALA A 281 20.40 -3.54 31.18
N VAL A 282 21.00 -4.61 30.67
CA VAL A 282 20.54 -5.97 30.94
C VAL A 282 20.98 -6.27 32.39
N PRO A 283 20.11 -6.77 33.28
CA PRO A 283 20.50 -7.03 34.66
C PRO A 283 21.39 -8.28 34.73
N VAL A 284 22.66 -8.09 35.06
CA VAL A 284 23.56 -9.13 35.57
C VAL A 284 23.85 -8.79 37.04
N GLY A 285 23.75 -9.81 37.90
CA GLY A 285 23.72 -9.69 39.37
C GLY A 285 24.96 -9.10 40.05
N PRO A 286 24.92 -8.95 41.39
CA PRO A 286 25.82 -8.08 42.13
C PRO A 286 27.18 -8.73 42.37
N GLY A 287 28.24 -7.93 42.20
CA GLY A 287 29.62 -8.26 42.58
C GLY A 287 30.31 -7.01 43.13
N ASP A 288 30.84 -7.17 44.33
CA ASP A 288 31.38 -6.18 45.28
C ASP A 288 32.54 -5.27 44.81
N ASP A 289 32.65 -4.14 45.52
CA ASP A 289 33.85 -3.36 45.94
C ASP A 289 35.05 -3.18 44.97
N ASP A 290 35.43 -1.93 44.69
CA ASP A 290 36.27 -1.12 45.59
C ASP A 290 36.72 0.20 44.91
N SER A 291 36.85 1.21 45.75
CA SER A 291 37.53 2.51 45.70
C SER A 291 38.64 2.72 44.66
N THR A 292 38.74 3.94 44.06
CA THR A 292 39.84 4.93 44.30
C THR A 292 39.86 6.14 43.33
N THR A 293 39.70 7.33 43.93
CA THR A 293 40.49 8.59 43.81
C THR A 293 40.84 9.28 42.47
N HIS A 294 40.37 10.56 42.40
CA HIS A 294 41.11 11.82 42.13
C HIS A 294 41.94 12.03 40.84
N HIS A 295 41.58 13.04 40.03
CA HIS A 295 42.14 14.41 40.07
C HIS A 295 41.73 15.31 38.87
N SER A 296 41.47 16.59 39.18
CA SER A 296 41.88 17.86 38.50
C SER A 296 41.40 18.11 37.05
N THR A 297 40.86 19.27 36.63
CA THR A 297 41.19 20.67 36.97
C THR A 297 40.06 21.65 36.56
N ALA A 298 39.92 22.75 37.31
CA ALA A 298 39.04 23.92 37.17
C ALA A 298 39.27 24.75 35.87
N ALA A 299 38.22 25.24 35.18
CA ALA A 299 37.56 26.58 35.23
C ALA A 299 38.40 27.74 34.61
N PRO A 300 37.81 28.83 34.01
CA PRO A 300 36.81 29.67 34.66
C PRO A 300 35.65 30.24 33.80
N SER A 301 34.63 30.70 34.53
CA SER A 301 33.42 31.45 34.15
C SER A 301 33.72 32.95 33.88
N ALA A 302 32.95 33.69 33.06
CA ALA A 302 31.82 34.59 33.42
C ALA A 302 31.86 35.88 32.51
N PRO A 303 30.87 36.82 32.47
CA PRO A 303 29.38 36.77 32.51
C PRO A 303 28.72 37.80 31.49
N PRO A 304 27.56 38.50 31.70
CA PRO A 304 26.40 38.42 30.76
C PRO A 304 25.78 39.76 30.21
N ALA A 305 24.85 39.63 29.24
CA ALA A 305 23.69 40.50 28.89
C ALA A 305 23.99 41.96 28.36
N PRO A 306 23.08 42.68 27.62
CA PRO A 306 21.62 42.72 27.80
C PRO A 306 20.70 42.86 26.55
N THR A 307 19.41 42.88 26.91
CA THR A 307 18.10 43.06 26.24
C THR A 307 17.95 44.04 25.06
N GLY A 308 17.00 43.76 24.16
CA GLY A 308 16.47 44.74 23.20
C GLY A 308 15.26 44.32 22.33
N ARG A 309 14.04 44.49 22.85
CA ARG A 309 12.80 45.02 22.22
C ARG A 309 12.35 44.65 20.77
N SER A 310 11.19 44.00 20.72
CA SER A 310 9.91 44.35 20.03
C SER A 310 9.78 44.50 18.50
N ALA A 311 8.72 43.82 18.01
CA ALA A 311 7.77 44.17 16.95
C ALA A 311 8.15 43.89 15.48
N ARG A 312 7.32 43.10 14.77
CA ARG A 312 6.16 43.61 14.01
C ARG A 312 5.57 42.55 13.07
N ARG A 313 4.25 42.34 13.19
CA ARG A 313 3.36 41.62 12.25
C ARG A 313 3.61 42.04 10.79
N ARG A 314 3.69 41.07 9.88
CA ARG A 314 3.22 41.23 8.49
C ARG A 314 2.47 39.99 8.01
N ARG A 315 1.14 40.15 7.92
CA ARG A 315 0.21 39.36 7.10
C ARG A 315 0.40 39.73 5.62
N ARG A 316 0.43 38.74 4.73
CA ARG A 316 -0.10 38.69 3.33
C ARG A 316 0.57 37.48 2.64
N GLY A 317 -0.09 36.66 1.81
CA GLY A 317 -1.43 36.70 1.28
C GLY A 317 -1.76 35.35 0.64
N ARG A 318 -2.98 34.89 0.89
CA ARG A 318 -3.58 33.63 0.45
C ARG A 318 -3.96 33.75 -1.03
N ARG A 319 -3.30 33.00 -1.92
CA ARG A 319 -3.84 32.74 -3.27
C ARG A 319 -4.61 31.41 -3.22
N ARG A 320 -5.93 31.52 -3.15
CA ARG A 320 -6.86 30.40 -3.33
C ARG A 320 -6.76 29.92 -4.78
N ARG A 321 -6.29 28.69 -5.01
CA ARG A 321 -6.63 27.93 -6.21
C ARG A 321 -7.78 26.99 -5.82
N VAL A 322 -8.89 27.13 -6.53
CA VAL A 322 -10.09 26.31 -6.38
C VAL A 322 -9.84 25.05 -7.23
N LEU A 323 -9.78 23.89 -6.58
CA LEU A 323 -9.87 22.58 -7.24
C LEU A 323 -11.03 21.82 -6.59
N VAL A 324 -12.04 21.56 -7.42
CA VAL A 324 -13.26 20.81 -7.09
C VAL A 324 -12.98 19.34 -7.39
N PRO A 325 -13.13 18.41 -6.44
CA PRO A 325 -13.10 16.98 -6.74
C PRO A 325 -14.54 16.46 -6.88
N VAL A 326 -14.82 15.84 -8.03
CA VAL A 326 -15.87 14.82 -8.19
C VAL A 326 -15.20 13.47 -7.88
N LEU A 327 -15.76 12.76 -6.91
CA LEU A 327 -15.13 11.71 -6.10
C LEU A 327 -15.69 10.31 -6.45
N VAL A 328 -14.76 9.37 -6.67
CA VAL A 328 -14.69 7.97 -6.18
C VAL A 328 -16.00 7.20 -6.01
N VAL A 329 -16.50 6.53 -7.04
CA VAL A 329 -17.50 5.46 -6.82
C VAL A 329 -17.11 4.09 -7.37
N LEU A 330 -16.24 3.96 -8.39
CA LEU A 330 -15.94 2.66 -9.00
C LEU A 330 -14.52 2.10 -8.77
N VAL A 331 -13.80 2.51 -7.73
CA VAL A 331 -12.55 1.84 -7.31
C VAL A 331 -12.82 0.64 -6.38
N ALA A 332 -14.02 0.52 -5.83
CA ALA A 332 -14.39 -0.56 -4.89
C ALA A 332 -14.98 -1.82 -5.58
N ALA A 333 -15.20 -1.74 -6.89
CA ALA A 333 -15.86 -2.76 -7.71
C ALA A 333 -14.96 -3.94 -8.12
N VAL A 334 -13.70 -3.63 -8.43
CA VAL A 334 -12.74 -4.61 -8.94
C VAL A 334 -12.26 -5.59 -7.84
N THR A 335 -12.47 -5.26 -6.57
CA THR A 335 -11.81 -5.95 -5.44
C THR A 335 -12.64 -7.01 -4.72
N ALA A 336 -13.98 -6.92 -4.72
CA ALA A 336 -14.84 -7.92 -4.05
C ALA A 336 -14.97 -9.24 -4.85
N ALA A 337 -14.60 -9.17 -6.12
CA ALA A 337 -14.87 -10.16 -7.14
C ALA A 337 -14.03 -11.45 -7.05
N THR A 338 -12.74 -11.31 -6.78
CA THR A 338 -11.79 -12.40 -6.90
C THR A 338 -11.85 -13.42 -5.77
N LEU A 339 -12.72 -13.22 -4.76
CA LEU A 339 -12.60 -13.90 -3.47
C LEU A 339 -13.62 -14.97 -3.13
N TYR A 340 -14.66 -15.15 -3.96
CA TYR A 340 -15.71 -16.12 -3.62
C TYR A 340 -15.61 -17.46 -4.36
N VAL A 341 -15.04 -17.50 -5.57
CA VAL A 341 -15.04 -18.74 -6.40
C VAL A 341 -14.04 -19.80 -5.93
N SER A 342 -13.10 -19.48 -5.03
CA SER A 342 -12.15 -20.48 -4.53
C SER A 342 -12.64 -21.35 -3.37
N SER A 343 -13.90 -21.22 -2.92
CA SER A 343 -14.39 -21.97 -1.75
C SER A 343 -15.37 -23.10 -2.04
N HIS A 344 -15.91 -23.26 -3.26
CA HIS A 344 -16.84 -24.34 -3.58
C HIS A 344 -16.61 -24.93 -4.97
N ARG A 345 -15.68 -25.89 -5.06
CA ARG A 345 -15.66 -26.87 -6.15
C ARG A 345 -15.53 -28.28 -5.57
N SER A 346 -16.66 -28.95 -5.53
CA SER A 346 -16.76 -30.42 -5.48
C SER A 346 -17.37 -30.88 -6.79
N ASP A 347 -16.87 -32.02 -7.27
CA ASP A 347 -17.14 -32.66 -8.56
C ASP A 347 -18.60 -32.76 -9.00
N ARG A 348 -18.84 -32.64 -10.32
CA ARG A 348 -19.21 -33.79 -11.18
C ARG A 348 -19.60 -33.37 -12.61
N GLY A 349 -19.13 -34.17 -13.56
CA GLY A 349 -19.97 -34.83 -14.57
C GLY A 349 -20.31 -34.01 -15.82
N GLY A 350 -19.67 -34.37 -16.94
CA GLY A 350 -19.99 -33.82 -18.25
C GLY A 350 -21.36 -34.20 -18.79
N ALA A 351 -21.85 -33.39 -19.72
CA ALA A 351 -22.69 -33.78 -20.83
C ALA A 351 -22.54 -32.74 -21.95
N ASP A 352 -22.20 -33.20 -23.14
CA ASP A 352 -22.25 -32.43 -24.39
C ASP A 352 -23.65 -31.86 -24.62
N HIS A 353 -23.75 -30.54 -24.82
CA HIS A 353 -24.87 -29.97 -25.54
C HIS A 353 -24.39 -29.01 -26.63
N ARG A 354 -24.52 -29.50 -27.86
CA ARG A 354 -24.45 -28.74 -29.11
C ARG A 354 -25.62 -27.74 -29.13
N THR A 355 -25.33 -26.44 -29.10
CA THR A 355 -26.33 -25.39 -29.34
C THR A 355 -26.00 -24.55 -30.57
N THR A 356 -27.00 -24.51 -31.45
CA THR A 356 -27.17 -23.77 -32.71
C THR A 356 -27.03 -22.25 -32.52
N PRO A 357 -26.45 -21.50 -33.47
CA PRO A 357 -26.31 -20.04 -33.35
C PRO A 357 -27.66 -19.32 -33.54
N THR A 358 -27.98 -18.41 -32.62
CA THR A 358 -29.14 -17.49 -32.65
C THR A 358 -28.64 -16.09 -33.08
N PRO A 359 -29.39 -15.33 -33.90
CA PRO A 359 -28.84 -14.21 -34.67
C PRO A 359 -28.49 -12.96 -33.85
N SER A 360 -27.42 -12.31 -34.28
CA SER A 360 -26.92 -11.01 -33.80
C SER A 360 -27.98 -9.92 -33.87
N ALA A 361 -28.23 -9.24 -32.76
CA ALA A 361 -29.03 -8.02 -32.74
C ALA A 361 -28.23 -6.85 -33.32
N SER A 362 -28.79 -6.14 -34.31
CA SER A 362 -28.25 -4.90 -34.86
C SER A 362 -28.10 -3.81 -33.79
N PRO A 363 -27.05 -2.96 -33.81
CA PRO A 363 -26.91 -1.85 -32.88
C PRO A 363 -28.03 -0.82 -33.11
N SER A 364 -28.62 -0.32 -32.01
CA SER A 364 -29.58 0.78 -32.05
C SER A 364 -28.91 2.04 -32.62
N PRO A 365 -29.63 2.89 -33.39
CA PRO A 365 -29.07 4.14 -33.88
C PRO A 365 -28.69 5.06 -32.71
N VAL A 366 -27.56 5.77 -32.85
CA VAL A 366 -27.11 6.78 -31.89
C VAL A 366 -28.19 7.86 -31.77
N PRO A 367 -28.66 8.22 -30.55
CA PRO A 367 -29.69 9.25 -30.38
C PRO A 367 -29.26 10.62 -30.92
N ASP A 368 -30.23 11.45 -31.33
CA ASP A 368 -29.95 12.82 -31.77
C ASP A 368 -29.22 13.62 -30.66
N GLY A 369 -28.14 14.30 -31.04
CA GLY A 369 -27.28 15.04 -30.12
C GLY A 369 -26.27 14.19 -29.34
N TYR A 370 -26.03 12.95 -29.77
CA TYR A 370 -25.00 12.05 -29.26
C TYR A 370 -24.06 11.62 -30.39
N HIS A 371 -22.82 11.28 -30.03
CA HIS A 371 -21.88 10.59 -30.90
C HIS A 371 -21.47 9.25 -30.28
N GLN A 372 -21.16 8.26 -31.12
CA GLN A 372 -20.68 6.97 -30.64
C GLN A 372 -19.23 7.08 -30.19
N VAL A 373 -18.95 6.54 -29.00
CA VAL A 373 -17.60 6.35 -28.47
C VAL A 373 -17.23 4.88 -28.54
N HIS A 374 -16.00 4.60 -28.96
CA HIS A 374 -15.40 3.27 -28.92
C HIS A 374 -14.29 3.25 -27.87
N ALA A 375 -14.47 2.44 -26.83
CA ALA A 375 -13.48 2.24 -25.77
C ALA A 375 -12.78 0.90 -25.99
N ASP A 376 -11.79 0.89 -26.91
CA ASP A 376 -11.14 -0.34 -27.38
C ASP A 376 -10.50 -1.18 -26.27
N ARG A 377 -9.99 -0.53 -25.21
CA ARG A 377 -9.40 -1.20 -24.05
C ARG A 377 -10.44 -1.95 -23.21
N LEU A 378 -11.63 -1.36 -23.08
CA LEU A 378 -12.77 -1.98 -22.40
C LEU A 378 -13.51 -2.97 -23.30
N GLY A 379 -13.29 -2.92 -24.61
CA GLY A 379 -14.00 -3.74 -25.58
C GLY A 379 -15.49 -3.37 -25.70
N VAL A 380 -15.83 -2.09 -25.50
CA VAL A 380 -17.23 -1.62 -25.52
C VAL A 380 -17.39 -0.37 -26.38
N SER A 381 -18.64 -0.08 -26.74
CA SER A 381 -19.03 1.18 -27.37
C SER A 381 -20.34 1.69 -26.79
N PHE A 382 -20.51 3.00 -26.71
CA PHE A 382 -21.70 3.62 -26.12
C PHE A 382 -21.86 5.05 -26.65
N PRO A 383 -23.10 5.59 -26.70
CA PRO A 383 -23.34 6.95 -27.12
C PRO A 383 -22.99 7.95 -26.01
N VAL A 384 -22.41 9.08 -26.37
CA VAL A 384 -22.09 10.18 -25.44
C VAL A 384 -22.68 11.49 -25.98
N PRO A 385 -23.26 12.37 -25.13
CA PRO A 385 -23.80 13.63 -25.62
C PRO A 385 -22.74 14.51 -26.27
N ASP A 386 -23.12 15.24 -27.30
CA ASP A 386 -22.23 16.17 -27.98
C ASP A 386 -21.73 17.26 -27.03
N GLY A 387 -20.43 17.57 -27.15
CA GLY A 387 -19.76 18.56 -26.31
C GLY A 387 -19.24 18.03 -24.96
N TRP A 388 -19.60 16.80 -24.56
CA TRP A 388 -18.98 16.13 -23.41
C TRP A 388 -17.56 15.67 -23.78
N LYS A 389 -16.63 15.76 -22.83
CA LYS A 389 -15.21 15.49 -23.07
C LYS A 389 -14.67 14.38 -22.17
N PRO A 390 -13.75 13.55 -22.65
CA PRO A 390 -13.11 12.55 -21.82
C PRO A 390 -12.23 13.23 -20.77
N LYS A 391 -12.24 12.70 -19.55
CA LYS A 391 -11.34 13.12 -18.48
C LYS A 391 -9.91 12.68 -18.81
N LYS A 392 -8.90 13.52 -18.55
CA LYS A 392 -7.49 13.24 -18.88
C LYS A 392 -6.87 12.03 -18.15
N GLN A 393 -7.55 11.52 -17.13
CA GLN A 393 -7.11 10.44 -16.27
C GLN A 393 -8.13 9.31 -16.40
N SER A 394 -8.03 8.56 -17.50
CA SER A 394 -8.78 7.33 -17.74
C SER A 394 -7.79 6.18 -17.68
N SER A 395 -8.03 5.20 -16.80
CA SER A 395 -7.23 3.97 -16.70
C SER A 395 -7.55 3.05 -17.88
N ASP A 396 -6.86 1.90 -17.95
CA ASP A 396 -7.19 0.88 -18.95
C ASP A 396 -8.56 0.22 -18.68
N ASP A 397 -9.05 0.31 -17.43
CA ASP A 397 -10.26 -0.35 -16.93
C ASP A 397 -11.46 0.60 -16.73
N GLU A 398 -11.31 1.90 -17.04
CA GLU A 398 -12.39 2.89 -16.92
C GLU A 398 -12.27 4.01 -17.97
N VAL A 399 -13.40 4.51 -18.47
CA VAL A 399 -13.47 5.78 -19.19
C VAL A 399 -14.58 6.68 -18.64
N THR A 400 -14.23 7.94 -18.37
CA THR A 400 -15.17 8.96 -17.89
C THR A 400 -15.30 10.12 -18.88
N TYR A 401 -16.54 10.49 -19.21
CA TYR A 401 -16.88 11.70 -19.97
C TYR A 401 -17.62 12.69 -19.08
N THR A 402 -17.25 13.96 -19.14
CA THR A 402 -17.87 15.03 -18.36
C THR A 402 -18.52 16.07 -19.23
N ASP A 403 -19.60 16.65 -18.73
CA ASP A 403 -20.27 17.77 -19.39
C ASP A 403 -19.38 19.03 -19.43
N PRO A 404 -19.70 20.04 -20.25
CA PRO A 404 -18.91 21.27 -20.35
C PRO A 404 -18.73 22.03 -19.03
N THR A 405 -19.65 21.88 -18.07
CA THR A 405 -19.53 22.50 -16.74
C THR A 405 -18.62 21.71 -15.80
N GLY A 406 -18.36 20.44 -16.08
CA GLY A 406 -17.60 19.50 -15.25
C GLY A 406 -18.36 19.03 -14.01
N LEU A 407 -19.68 19.23 -13.95
CA LEU A 407 -20.53 18.88 -12.83
C LEU A 407 -21.24 17.54 -13.01
N ALA A 408 -21.48 17.14 -14.26
CA ALA A 408 -22.02 15.83 -14.57
C ALA A 408 -20.97 14.96 -15.25
N GLY A 409 -20.96 13.67 -14.90
CA GLY A 409 -20.03 12.70 -15.46
C GLY A 409 -20.72 11.35 -15.69
N ILE A 410 -20.46 10.77 -16.85
CA ILE A 410 -20.80 9.39 -17.19
C ILE A 410 -19.51 8.58 -17.24
N THR A 411 -19.50 7.47 -16.54
CA THR A 411 -18.35 6.60 -16.34
C THR A 411 -18.72 5.20 -16.77
N ILE A 412 -17.86 4.58 -17.59
CA ILE A 412 -17.94 3.17 -17.95
C ILE A 412 -16.73 2.47 -17.33
N GLY A 413 -17.00 1.56 -16.41
CA GLY A 413 -16.00 0.73 -15.73
C GLY A 413 -16.06 -0.72 -16.18
N MET A 414 -14.94 -1.44 -16.01
CA MET A 414 -14.85 -2.87 -16.25
C MET A 414 -14.04 -3.56 -15.16
N VAL A 415 -14.51 -4.73 -14.75
CA VAL A 415 -13.83 -5.66 -13.83
C VAL A 415 -13.64 -7.00 -14.54
N ASP A 416 -12.41 -7.50 -14.62
CA ASP A 416 -12.10 -8.85 -15.15
C ASP A 416 -11.04 -9.56 -14.29
N PRO A 417 -11.35 -10.68 -13.61
CA PRO A 417 -12.68 -11.28 -13.46
C PRO A 417 -13.50 -10.62 -12.34
N ALA A 418 -14.81 -10.52 -12.54
CA ALA A 418 -15.83 -10.18 -11.54
C ALA A 418 -16.03 -11.33 -10.55
N GLY A 419 -16.74 -11.11 -9.43
CA GLY A 419 -17.01 -12.25 -8.55
C GLY A 419 -17.57 -12.01 -7.15
N SER A 420 -18.38 -10.96 -7.02
CA SER A 420 -19.67 -11.17 -6.38
C SER A 420 -20.76 -10.94 -7.44
N HIS A 421 -21.99 -11.40 -7.17
CA HIS A 421 -23.12 -11.03 -8.03
C HIS A 421 -23.38 -9.51 -7.89
N PRO A 422 -23.89 -8.83 -8.93
CA PRO A 422 -23.95 -7.36 -8.98
C PRO A 422 -24.58 -6.66 -7.75
N VAL A 423 -25.54 -7.30 -7.06
CA VAL A 423 -26.12 -6.72 -5.82
C VAL A 423 -25.22 -6.89 -4.60
N GLY A 424 -24.48 -8.00 -4.50
CA GLY A 424 -23.48 -8.17 -3.44
C GLY A 424 -22.40 -7.10 -3.58
N HIS A 425 -21.88 -6.94 -4.79
CA HIS A 425 -20.94 -5.92 -5.19
C HIS A 425 -21.39 -4.52 -4.73
N PHE A 426 -22.60 -4.08 -5.08
CA PHE A 426 -23.07 -2.74 -4.67
C PHE A 426 -23.34 -2.59 -3.18
N LYS A 427 -23.63 -3.66 -2.44
CA LYS A 427 -23.72 -3.58 -0.96
C LYS A 427 -22.35 -3.31 -0.35
N ASP A 428 -21.31 -3.92 -0.89
CA ASP A 428 -19.93 -3.75 -0.42
C ASP A 428 -19.46 -2.31 -0.68
N ILE A 429 -19.78 -1.74 -1.85
CA ILE A 429 -19.46 -0.35 -2.19
C ILE A 429 -20.35 0.64 -1.40
N GLU A 430 -21.62 0.34 -1.16
CA GLU A 430 -22.53 1.24 -0.43
C GLU A 430 -22.03 1.56 0.99
N ALA A 431 -21.45 0.58 1.68
CA ALA A 431 -20.88 0.78 3.01
C ALA A 431 -19.77 1.85 2.99
N ASN A 432 -18.90 1.81 1.97
CA ASN A 432 -17.83 2.80 1.77
C ASN A 432 -18.39 4.17 1.36
N THR A 433 -19.34 4.22 0.43
CA THR A 433 -19.95 5.49 -0.02
C THR A 433 -20.64 6.25 1.12
N LYS A 434 -21.23 5.55 2.09
CA LYS A 434 -21.77 6.16 3.32
C LYS A 434 -20.72 6.87 4.16
N ALA A 435 -19.50 6.35 4.22
CA ALA A 435 -18.40 6.90 5.02
C ALA A 435 -17.76 8.14 4.37
N ASN A 436 -17.75 8.21 3.04
CA ASN A 436 -17.09 9.28 2.28
C ASN A 436 -17.87 10.58 2.18
N TYR A 437 -19.17 10.54 2.45
CA TYR A 437 -20.04 11.69 2.32
C TYR A 437 -20.72 11.99 3.64
N SER A 438 -20.50 13.22 4.13
CA SER A 438 -21.13 13.73 5.35
C SER A 438 -22.67 13.59 5.37
N VAL A 439 -23.29 13.56 4.19
CA VAL A 439 -24.69 13.20 4.00
C VAL A 439 -24.76 12.23 2.85
N TYR A 440 -25.32 11.05 3.11
CA TYR A 440 -25.62 10.01 2.15
C TYR A 440 -27.06 9.53 2.32
N ARG A 441 -27.75 9.26 1.23
CA ARG A 441 -29.05 8.59 1.25
C ARG A 441 -29.18 7.65 0.06
N ARG A 442 -29.34 6.35 0.35
CA ARG A 442 -29.74 5.36 -0.66
C ARG A 442 -31.17 5.65 -1.11
N LEU A 443 -31.38 5.72 -2.41
CA LEU A 443 -32.70 5.81 -3.04
C LEU A 443 -33.17 4.43 -3.52
N ARG A 444 -32.28 3.63 -4.11
CA ARG A 444 -32.57 2.30 -4.65
C ARG A 444 -31.34 1.41 -4.58
N LEU A 445 -31.51 0.15 -4.24
CA LEU A 445 -30.52 -0.91 -4.45
C LEU A 445 -31.27 -2.22 -4.66
N GLN A 446 -31.29 -2.73 -5.89
CA GLN A 446 -32.09 -3.90 -6.23
C GLN A 446 -31.46 -4.71 -7.37
N GLU A 447 -31.78 -6.01 -7.39
CA GLU A 447 -31.50 -6.88 -8.52
C GLU A 447 -32.33 -6.46 -9.73
N THR A 448 -31.75 -6.66 -10.92
CA THR A 448 -32.41 -6.46 -12.20
C THR A 448 -31.77 -7.37 -13.25
N THR A 449 -32.14 -7.18 -14.51
CA THR A 449 -31.50 -7.84 -15.63
C THR A 449 -31.10 -6.79 -16.66
N PHE A 450 -29.94 -6.99 -17.28
CA PHE A 450 -29.50 -6.17 -18.38
C PHE A 450 -28.97 -7.08 -19.48
N ARG A 451 -29.55 -6.96 -20.69
CA ARG A 451 -29.22 -7.79 -21.85
C ARG A 451 -29.26 -9.31 -21.57
N GLY A 452 -30.23 -9.74 -20.77
CA GLY A 452 -30.41 -11.14 -20.39
C GLY A 452 -29.42 -11.66 -19.35
N LYS A 453 -28.49 -10.82 -18.86
CA LYS A 453 -27.55 -11.16 -17.79
C LYS A 453 -28.07 -10.64 -16.43
N PRO A 454 -27.71 -11.30 -15.31
CA PRO A 454 -27.91 -10.74 -13.98
C PRO A 454 -27.28 -9.35 -13.86
N ALA A 455 -28.02 -8.42 -13.26
CA ALA A 455 -27.58 -7.05 -13.06
C ALA A 455 -28.09 -6.52 -11.71
N ALA A 456 -27.54 -5.39 -11.29
CA ALA A 456 -28.01 -4.64 -10.16
C ALA A 456 -28.11 -3.17 -10.54
N VAL A 457 -29.03 -2.47 -9.88
CA VAL A 457 -29.07 -1.02 -9.98
C VAL A 457 -29.03 -0.39 -8.61
N TRP A 458 -28.10 0.54 -8.43
CA TRP A 458 -27.90 1.31 -7.22
C TRP A 458 -28.09 2.79 -7.52
N GLU A 459 -28.96 3.45 -6.77
CA GLU A 459 -29.23 4.88 -6.91
C GLU A 459 -29.18 5.52 -5.53
N PHE A 460 -28.51 6.66 -5.43
CA PHE A 460 -28.29 7.32 -4.16
C PHE A 460 -28.01 8.81 -4.34
N THR A 461 -28.12 9.54 -3.23
CA THR A 461 -27.77 10.96 -3.15
C THR A 461 -26.65 11.15 -2.15
N PHE A 462 -25.80 12.14 -2.39
CA PHE A 462 -24.68 12.47 -1.51
C PHE A 462 -24.36 13.96 -1.51
N GLN A 463 -23.83 14.47 -0.40
CA GLN A 463 -23.42 15.87 -0.30
C GLN A 463 -21.97 16.06 -0.77
N GLY A 464 -21.80 16.70 -1.92
CA GLY A 464 -20.51 17.20 -2.39
C GLY A 464 -20.10 18.49 -1.66
N ARG A 465 -18.88 18.97 -1.92
CA ARG A 465 -18.30 20.14 -1.22
C ARG A 465 -19.15 21.42 -1.29
N ALA A 466 -19.91 21.60 -2.36
CA ALA A 466 -20.68 22.82 -2.60
C ALA A 466 -22.19 22.59 -2.84
N ARG A 467 -22.60 21.36 -3.15
CA ARG A 467 -23.99 21.01 -3.51
C ARG A 467 -24.24 19.51 -3.37
N ALA A 468 -25.49 19.13 -3.27
CA ALA A 468 -25.91 17.73 -3.31
C ALA A 468 -25.83 17.19 -4.75
N PHE A 469 -25.47 15.91 -4.85
CA PHE A 469 -25.40 15.14 -6.08
C PHE A 469 -26.29 13.91 -5.96
N ARG A 470 -26.74 13.44 -7.11
CA ARG A 470 -27.37 12.15 -7.29
C ARG A 470 -26.51 11.30 -8.20
N ALA A 471 -26.48 10.01 -7.90
CA ALA A 471 -25.85 9.04 -8.76
C ALA A 471 -26.72 7.82 -8.97
N ILE A 472 -26.54 7.19 -10.13
CA ILE A 472 -27.11 5.91 -10.51
C ILE A 472 -26.02 5.06 -11.14
N ASP A 473 -25.97 3.80 -10.72
CA ASP A 473 -25.02 2.80 -11.17
C ASP A 473 -25.78 1.55 -11.62
N LEU A 474 -25.46 1.05 -12.82
CA LEU A 474 -25.93 -0.23 -13.34
C LEU A 474 -24.71 -1.13 -13.57
N GLY A 475 -24.56 -2.10 -12.67
CA GLY A 475 -23.56 -3.14 -12.75
C GLY A 475 -24.17 -4.40 -13.32
N TYR A 476 -23.53 -5.00 -14.32
CA TYR A 476 -23.98 -6.26 -14.88
C TYR A 476 -22.82 -7.14 -15.32
N GLY A 477 -22.97 -8.44 -15.08
CA GLY A 477 -21.89 -9.39 -15.25
C GLY A 477 -22.19 -10.69 -14.54
N THR A 478 -21.31 -11.66 -14.72
CA THR A 478 -21.39 -12.95 -14.04
C THR A 478 -20.11 -13.16 -13.26
N ALA A 479 -20.22 -13.70 -12.05
CA ALA A 479 -19.05 -14.08 -11.27
C ALA A 479 -18.09 -14.96 -12.09
N GLY A 480 -16.80 -14.62 -12.07
CA GLY A 480 -15.75 -15.26 -12.86
C GLY A 480 -15.63 -14.80 -14.31
N GLY A 481 -16.48 -13.88 -14.79
CA GLY A 481 -16.39 -13.26 -16.12
C GLY A 481 -16.21 -11.74 -16.01
N ARG A 482 -16.41 -11.00 -17.10
CA ARG A 482 -16.38 -9.53 -17.08
C ARG A 482 -17.64 -8.95 -16.45
N GLU A 483 -17.47 -8.00 -15.55
CA GLU A 483 -18.54 -7.12 -15.05
C GLU A 483 -18.29 -5.71 -15.58
N TYR A 484 -19.35 -5.08 -16.08
CA TYR A 484 -19.32 -3.71 -16.54
C TYR A 484 -20.25 -2.87 -15.67
N ASP A 485 -19.83 -1.64 -15.42
CA ASP A 485 -20.60 -0.65 -14.70
C ASP A 485 -20.86 0.57 -15.59
N ILE A 486 -22.11 1.02 -15.60
CA ILE A 486 -22.54 2.29 -16.20
C ILE A 486 -22.91 3.20 -15.04
N TYR A 487 -22.10 4.22 -14.79
CA TYR A 487 -22.29 5.13 -13.66
C TYR A 487 -22.50 6.57 -14.12
N LEU A 488 -23.58 7.19 -13.67
CA LEU A 488 -23.83 8.62 -13.87
C LEU A 488 -23.87 9.33 -12.51
N SER A 489 -23.16 10.45 -12.40
CA SER A 489 -23.28 11.40 -11.28
C SER A 489 -23.56 12.81 -11.80
N ALA A 490 -24.52 13.51 -11.19
CA ALA A 490 -24.89 14.87 -11.54
C ALA A 490 -25.49 15.63 -10.34
N PRO A 491 -25.57 16.98 -10.37
CA PRO A 491 -26.24 17.74 -9.30
C PRO A 491 -27.68 17.26 -9.09
N GLU A 492 -28.09 17.05 -7.83
CA GLU A 492 -29.44 16.55 -7.50
C GLU A 492 -30.53 17.44 -8.10
N THR A 493 -30.33 18.77 -8.04
CA THR A 493 -31.28 19.77 -8.55
C THR A 493 -31.48 19.73 -10.06
N GLU A 494 -30.55 19.09 -10.78
CA GLU A 494 -30.55 18.98 -12.24
C GLU A 494 -30.72 17.53 -12.70
N TRP A 495 -31.08 16.62 -11.78
CA TRP A 495 -31.12 15.19 -12.07
C TRP A 495 -32.03 14.82 -13.24
N SER A 496 -33.20 15.46 -13.37
CA SER A 496 -34.12 15.22 -14.49
C SER A 496 -33.50 15.56 -15.85
N THR A 497 -32.55 16.49 -15.89
CA THR A 497 -31.83 16.88 -17.11
C THR A 497 -30.77 15.85 -17.49
N TYR A 498 -30.05 15.30 -16.50
CA TYR A 498 -28.93 14.39 -16.74
C TYR A 498 -29.32 12.90 -16.76
N ARG A 499 -30.41 12.52 -16.09
CA ARG A 499 -30.89 11.13 -16.04
C ARG A 499 -31.08 10.50 -17.44
N PRO A 500 -31.60 11.21 -18.47
CA PRO A 500 -31.68 10.68 -19.83
C PRO A 500 -30.33 10.30 -20.44
N VAL A 501 -29.21 10.92 -20.03
CA VAL A 501 -27.86 10.56 -20.49
C VAL A 501 -27.56 9.11 -20.12
N PHE A 502 -27.83 8.71 -18.88
CA PHE A 502 -27.66 7.32 -18.46
C PHE A 502 -28.56 6.37 -19.24
N ASP A 503 -29.83 6.74 -19.50
CA ASP A 503 -30.73 5.86 -20.26
C ASP A 503 -30.23 5.66 -21.69
N ASN A 504 -29.81 6.73 -22.37
CA ASN A 504 -29.24 6.65 -23.71
C ASN A 504 -27.93 5.85 -23.75
N VAL A 505 -27.04 6.05 -22.78
CA VAL A 505 -25.79 5.29 -22.64
C VAL A 505 -26.08 3.82 -22.42
N ARG A 506 -26.97 3.50 -21.47
CA ARG A 506 -27.42 2.12 -21.17
C ARG A 506 -28.01 1.46 -22.41
N ASP A 507 -28.91 2.14 -23.11
CA ASP A 507 -29.64 1.54 -24.23
C ASP A 507 -28.75 1.37 -25.48
N GLY A 508 -27.78 2.27 -25.68
CA GLY A 508 -26.79 2.19 -26.76
C GLY A 508 -25.49 1.42 -26.42
N PHE A 509 -25.31 0.99 -25.17
CA PHE A 509 -24.11 0.29 -24.71
C PHE A 509 -23.93 -1.05 -25.44
N THR A 510 -22.79 -1.34 -26.06
CA THR A 510 -22.54 -2.58 -26.79
C THR A 510 -21.17 -3.17 -26.48
N GLU A 511 -21.13 -4.46 -26.12
CA GLU A 511 -19.91 -5.26 -25.96
C GLU A 511 -19.40 -5.73 -27.33
N GLN A 512 -18.11 -5.59 -27.62
CA GLN A 512 -17.48 -6.18 -28.79
C GLN A 512 -17.21 -7.67 -28.51
N GLN A 513 -17.79 -8.57 -29.32
CA GLN A 513 -17.38 -9.98 -29.32
C GLN A 513 -15.95 -10.07 -29.87
N ARG A 514 -15.02 -10.61 -29.09
CA ARG A 514 -13.72 -11.06 -29.59
C ARG A 514 -13.77 -12.55 -29.90
#